data_AF-A0A7S1RLZ3-F1
#
_entry.id   AF-A0A7S1RLZ3-F1
#
_cell.length_a   1.000
_cell.length_b   1.000
_cell.length_c   1.000
_cell.angle_alpha   90.00
_cell.angle_beta   90.00
_cell.angle_gamma   90.00
#
_symmetry.space_group_name_H-M   'P 1'
#
loop_
_entity.id
_entity.type
_entity.pdbx_description
1 polymer ?
#
loop_
_entity_poly.entity_id
_entity_poly.type
_entity_poly.pdbx_seq_one_letter_code
_entity_poly.pdbx_strand_id
1 'polypeptide(L)'
;QRYLVCKTIASLIVALACTLALWVMKVPLVAIFGLVTFVLNFIPNIGAFLAILAPLPLVLLDSDKTILDAILVVVIPFGIHNSLGCIVESSVMAEGLDMHPLTIVVALTFWGSVWGIAG
;
A
#
# COMPACT_ATOMS: atom_id res chain seq x y z
N GLN A 1 3.34 2.45 20.16
CA GLN A 1 4.69 2.15 19.65
C GLN A 1 4.73 0.95 18.69
N ARG A 2 4.03 -0.17 18.97
CA ARG A 2 3.92 -1.31 18.05
C ARG A 2 3.49 -0.94 16.62
N TYR A 3 2.51 -0.03 16.49
CA TYR A 3 2.02 0.44 15.18
C TYR A 3 3.10 1.08 14.30
N LEU A 4 3.96 1.94 14.86
CA LEU A 4 5.05 2.59 14.13
C LEU A 4 6.08 1.55 13.65
N VAL A 5 6.43 0.60 14.52
CA VAL A 5 7.38 -0.48 14.19
C VAL A 5 6.83 -1.36 13.07
N CYS A 6 5.56 -1.79 13.18
CA CYS A 6 4.90 -2.55 12.11
C CYS A 6 4.89 -1.78 10.79
N LYS A 7 4.57 -0.48 10.83
CA LYS A 7 4.53 0.34 9.62
C LYS A 7 5.90 0.56 8.98
N THR A 8 6.97 0.70 9.79
CA THR A 8 8.34 0.79 9.28
C THR A 8 8.76 -0.52 8.61
N ILE A 9 8.51 -1.67 9.24
CA ILE A 9 8.84 -2.98 8.66
C ILE A 9 8.05 -3.22 7.37
N ALA A 10 6.74 -2.95 7.38
CA ALA A 10 5.90 -3.03 6.19
C ALA A 10 6.44 -2.15 5.06
N SER A 11 6.80 -0.90 5.36
CA SER A 11 7.35 0.04 4.37
C SER A 11 8.71 -0.41 3.84
N LEU A 12 9.55 -1.01 4.68
CA LEU A 12 10.83 -1.57 4.27
C LEU A 12 10.64 -2.73 3.29
N ILE A 13 9.69 -3.64 3.58
CA ILE A 13 9.36 -4.77 2.70
C ILE A 13 8.86 -4.27 1.34
N VAL A 14 7.95 -3.29 1.32
CA VAL A 14 7.45 -2.66 0.08
C VAL A 14 8.60 -2.08 -0.73
N ALA A 15 9.44 -1.28 -0.08
CA ALA A 15 10.54 -0.59 -0.75
C ALA A 15 11.54 -1.58 -1.35
N LEU A 16 11.90 -2.63 -0.62
CA LEU A 16 12.80 -3.68 -1.11
C LEU A 16 12.17 -4.46 -2.27
N ALA A 17 10.89 -4.83 -2.16
CA ALA A 17 10.17 -5.54 -3.21
C ALA A 17 10.06 -4.70 -4.49
N CYS A 18 9.69 -3.42 -4.38
CA CYS A 18 9.64 -2.49 -5.52
C CYS A 18 11.03 -2.26 -6.12
N THR A 19 12.07 -2.12 -5.29
CA THR A 19 13.45 -1.98 -5.77
C THR A 19 13.90 -3.21 -6.56
N LEU A 20 13.64 -4.41 -6.04
CA LEU A 20 13.96 -5.66 -6.71
C LEU A 20 13.19 -5.81 -8.03
N ALA A 21 11.91 -5.47 -8.05
CA ALA A 21 11.10 -5.49 -9.28
C ALA A 21 11.68 -4.56 -10.36
N LEU A 22 11.98 -3.31 -10.00
CA LEU A 22 12.59 -2.33 -10.92
C LEU A 22 14.01 -2.75 -11.35
N TRP A 23 14.76 -3.44 -10.48
CA TRP A 23 16.11 -3.93 -10.78
C TRP A 23 16.09 -5.03 -11.82
N VAL A 24 15.16 -5.99 -11.69
CA VAL A 24 14.94 -7.06 -12.68
C VAL A 24 14.56 -6.47 -14.04
N MET A 25 13.76 -5.40 -14.03
CA MET A 25 13.37 -4.67 -15.24
C MET A 25 14.49 -3.78 -15.81
N LYS A 26 15.68 -3.75 -15.19
CA LYS A 26 16.82 -2.89 -15.56
C LYS A 26 16.42 -1.43 -15.73
N VAL A 27 15.58 -0.91 -14.83
CA VAL A 27 15.25 0.52 -14.81
C VAL A 27 16.44 1.27 -14.18
N PRO A 28 16.92 2.39 -14.75
CA PRO A 28 17.96 3.17 -14.11
C PRO A 28 17.48 3.75 -12.77
N LEU A 29 18.42 4.14 -11.89
CA LEU A 29 18.13 4.83 -10.62
C LEU A 29 17.26 4.01 -9.63
N VAL A 30 17.32 2.68 -9.70
CA VAL A 30 16.54 1.77 -8.83
C VAL A 30 16.61 2.09 -7.35
N ALA A 31 17.81 2.39 -6.85
CA ALA A 31 18.03 2.71 -5.44
C ALA A 31 17.29 3.98 -5.01
N ILE A 32 17.17 4.97 -5.90
CA ILE A 32 16.44 6.21 -5.63
C ILE A 32 14.95 5.92 -5.56
N PHE A 33 14.40 5.16 -6.52
CA PHE A 33 12.99 4.79 -6.48
C PHE A 33 12.64 3.92 -5.27
N GLY A 34 13.53 3.03 -4.85
CA GLY A 34 13.41 2.27 -3.62
C GLY A 34 13.29 3.16 -2.38
N LEU A 35 14.22 4.14 -2.26
CA LEU A 35 14.21 5.09 -1.16
C LEU A 35 12.97 6.00 -1.18
N VAL A 36 12.59 6.50 -2.35
CA VAL A 36 11.36 7.28 -2.54
C VAL A 36 10.13 6.46 -2.15
N THR A 37 10.05 5.20 -2.57
CA THR A 37 8.98 4.26 -2.19
C THR A 37 8.94 4.09 -0.68
N PHE A 38 10.09 3.89 -0.03
CA PHE A 38 10.17 3.75 1.44
C PHE A 38 9.60 4.97 2.16
N VAL A 39 10.04 6.18 1.77
CA VAL A 39 9.60 7.44 2.40
C VAL A 39 8.12 7.71 2.11
N LEU A 40 7.69 7.52 0.87
CA LEU A 40 6.31 7.76 0.47
C LEU A 40 5.32 6.77 1.11
N ASN A 41 5.73 5.52 1.35
CA ASN A 41 4.85 4.51 1.94
C ASN A 41 4.38 4.84 3.37
N PHE A 42 4.96 5.85 4.02
CA PHE A 42 4.42 6.39 5.27
C PHE A 42 3.07 7.11 5.07
N ILE A 43 2.86 7.73 3.91
CA ILE A 43 1.63 8.43 3.52
C ILE A 43 0.68 7.41 2.85
N PRO A 44 -0.45 7.05 3.49
CA PRO A 44 -1.40 6.10 2.94
C PRO A 44 -1.96 6.56 1.59
N ASN A 45 -2.15 5.64 0.65
CA ASN A 45 -2.75 5.81 -0.68
C ASN A 45 -1.97 6.76 -1.63
N ILE A 46 -1.74 8.00 -1.23
CA ILE A 46 -1.03 9.02 -2.03
C ILE A 46 0.42 8.59 -2.26
N GLY A 47 1.10 8.12 -1.21
CA GLY A 47 2.49 7.72 -1.30
C GLY A 47 2.70 6.53 -2.23
N ALA A 48 1.85 5.51 -2.12
CA ALA A 48 1.85 4.36 -3.02
C ALA A 48 1.62 4.78 -4.47
N PHE A 49 0.61 5.62 -4.72
CA PHE A 49 0.31 6.11 -6.06
C PHE A 49 1.50 6.84 -6.69
N LEU A 50 2.13 7.75 -5.95
CA LEU A 50 3.31 8.47 -6.41
C LEU A 50 4.52 7.55 -6.62
N ALA A 51 4.75 6.58 -5.74
CA ALA A 51 5.84 5.62 -5.86
C ALA A 51 5.70 4.73 -7.11
N ILE A 52 4.49 4.29 -7.42
CA ILE A 52 4.18 3.48 -8.62
C ILE A 52 4.43 4.28 -9.91
N LEU A 53 4.08 5.56 -9.93
CA LEU A 53 4.22 6.41 -11.11
C LEU A 53 5.62 6.99 -11.30
N ALA A 54 6.40 7.15 -10.23
CA ALA A 54 7.73 7.75 -10.27
C ALA A 54 8.68 7.15 -11.35
N PRO A 55 8.77 5.82 -11.55
CA PRO A 55 9.64 5.24 -12.58
C PRO A 55 9.07 5.31 -14.00
N LEU A 56 7.78 5.60 -14.17
CA LEU A 56 7.10 5.55 -15.46
C LEU A 56 7.68 6.54 -16.51
N PRO A 57 7.93 7.82 -16.20
CA PRO A 57 8.53 8.75 -17.16
C PRO A 57 9.91 8.30 -17.64
N LEU A 58 10.73 7.69 -16.78
CA LEU A 58 12.05 7.20 -17.17
C LEU A 58 11.96 6.04 -18.15
N VAL A 59 11.02 5.11 -17.94
CA VAL A 59 10.82 3.98 -18.85
C VAL A 59 10.25 4.45 -20.19
N LEU A 60 9.37 5.47 -20.19
CA LEU A 60 8.79 6.02 -21.42
C LEU A 60 9.78 6.84 -22.26
N LEU A 61 10.78 7.46 -21.61
CA LEU A 61 11.83 8.24 -22.30
C LEU A 61 12.96 7.35 -22.84
N ASP A 62 13.06 6.12 -22.35
CA ASP A 62 14.10 5.18 -22.74
C ASP A 62 13.71 4.49 -24.06
N SER A 63 14.51 4.72 -25.11
CA SER A 63 14.23 4.21 -26.46
C SER A 63 14.44 2.69 -26.58
N ASP A 64 15.12 2.07 -25.63
CA ASP A 64 15.36 0.62 -25.61
C ASP A 64 14.20 -0.15 -24.95
N LYS A 65 13.24 0.56 -24.33
CA LYS A 65 12.11 -0.04 -23.61
C LYS A 65 10.88 -0.18 -24.50
N THR A 66 10.15 -1.28 -24.31
CA THR A 66 8.90 -1.51 -25.04
C THR A 66 7.69 -0.97 -24.26
N ILE A 67 6.56 -0.75 -24.93
CA ILE A 67 5.26 -0.44 -24.28
C ILE A 67 4.91 -1.45 -23.18
N LEU A 68 5.29 -2.73 -23.36
CA LEU A 68 5.12 -3.76 -22.35
C LEU A 68 5.91 -3.45 -21.06
N ASP A 69 7.12 -2.91 -21.16
CA ASP A 69 7.91 -2.54 -19.98
C ASP A 69 7.26 -1.37 -19.23
N ALA A 70 6.68 -0.41 -19.95
CA ALA A 70 5.95 0.70 -19.35
C ALA A 70 4.69 0.23 -18.59
N ILE A 71 4.02 -0.81 -19.07
CA ILE A 71 2.89 -1.42 -18.35
C ILE A 71 3.39 -2.18 -17.13
N LEU A 72 4.42 -3.01 -17.28
CA LEU A 72 4.98 -3.82 -16.19
C LEU A 72 5.52 -2.96 -15.05
N VAL A 73 6.11 -1.80 -15.34
CA VAL A 73 6.69 -0.91 -14.32
C VAL A 73 5.63 -0.29 -13.41
N VAL A 74 4.37 -0.28 -13.85
CA VAL A 74 3.22 0.19 -13.06
C VAL A 74 2.52 -0.98 -12.38
N VAL A 75 2.26 -2.05 -13.14
CA VAL A 75 1.48 -3.20 -12.65
C VAL A 75 2.19 -3.94 -11.52
N ILE A 76 3.51 -4.14 -11.61
CA ILE A 76 4.25 -4.88 -10.58
C ILE A 76 4.27 -4.10 -9.25
N PRO A 77 4.69 -2.82 -9.19
CA PRO A 77 4.62 -2.05 -7.95
C PRO A 77 3.19 -1.90 -7.43
N PHE A 78 2.19 -1.74 -8.31
CA PHE A 78 0.78 -1.71 -7.90
C PHE A 78 0.37 -2.99 -7.17
N GLY A 79 0.72 -4.16 -7.71
CA GLY A 79 0.46 -5.44 -7.05
C GLY A 79 1.13 -5.55 -5.68
N ILE A 80 2.38 -5.08 -5.55
CA ILE A 80 3.12 -5.07 -4.27
C ILE A 80 2.41 -4.18 -3.24
N HIS A 81 2.06 -2.95 -3.63
CA HIS A 81 1.39 -1.99 -2.74
C HIS A 81 0.00 -2.47 -2.31
N ASN A 82 -0.79 -3.02 -3.23
CA ASN A 82 -2.14 -3.52 -2.92
C ASN A 82 -2.10 -4.72 -1.96
N SER A 83 -1.13 -5.64 -2.17
CA SER A 83 -0.94 -6.79 -1.28
C SER A 83 -0.67 -6.37 0.16
N LEU A 84 0.12 -5.30 0.37
CA LEU A 84 0.35 -4.74 1.70
C LEU A 84 -0.83 -3.95 2.25
N GLY A 85 -1.59 -3.26 1.40
CA GLY A 85 -2.83 -2.59 1.79
C GLY A 85 -3.80 -3.54 2.48
N CYS A 86 -4.05 -4.71 1.87
CA CYS A 86 -4.92 -5.74 2.46
C CYS A 86 -4.40 -6.26 3.82
N ILE A 87 -3.08 -6.39 4.00
CA ILE A 87 -2.48 -6.85 5.25
C ILE A 87 -2.62 -5.81 6.37
N VAL A 88 -2.37 -4.54 6.04
CA VAL A 88 -2.49 -3.43 7.01
C VAL A 88 -3.94 -3.22 7.42
N GLU A 89 -4.87 -3.25 6.47
CA GLU A 89 -6.31 -3.15 6.76
C GLU A 89 -6.79 -4.32 7.64
N SER A 90 -6.34 -5.55 7.36
CA SER A 90 -6.65 -6.72 8.18
C SER A 90 -6.14 -6.58 9.62
N SER A 91 -4.94 -6.02 9.81
CA SER A 91 -4.38 -5.79 11.14
C SER A 91 -5.16 -4.72 11.94
N VAL A 92 -5.62 -3.65 11.28
CA VAL A 92 -6.43 -2.61 11.93
C VAL A 92 -7.82 -3.13 12.29
N MET A 93 -8.44 -3.92 11.40
CA MET A 93 -9.72 -4.58 11.64
C MET A 93 -9.64 -5.56 12.82
N ALA A 94 -8.52 -6.28 12.96
CA ALA A 94 -8.27 -7.21 14.06
C ALA A 94 -8.18 -6.51 15.44
N GLU A 95 -7.56 -5.32 15.51
CA GLU A 95 -7.55 -4.51 16.74
C GLU A 95 -8.94 -3.93 17.05
N GLY A 96 -9.72 -3.59 16.02
CA GLY A 96 -11.11 -3.17 16.17
C GLY A 96 -12.05 -4.24 16.72
N LEU A 97 -11.65 -5.52 16.71
CA LEU A 97 -12.42 -6.62 17.29
C LEU A 97 -12.20 -6.79 18.80
N ASP A 98 -11.21 -6.10 19.39
CA ASP A 98 -11.03 -6.01 20.85
C ASP A 98 -11.98 -4.97 21.50
N MET A 99 -13.00 -4.54 20.73
CA MET A 99 -14.11 -3.72 21.23
C MET A 99 -14.85 -4.49 22.33
N HIS A 100 -14.95 -3.87 23.51
CA HIS A 100 -15.68 -4.43 24.62
C HIS A 100 -17.09 -4.85 24.17
N PRO A 101 -17.56 -6.10 24.43
CA PRO A 101 -18.81 -6.62 23.87
C PRO A 101 -20.03 -5.72 24.12
N LEU A 102 -20.06 -5.02 25.25
CA LEU A 102 -21.09 -4.02 25.58
C LEU A 102 -21.14 -2.86 24.58
N THR A 103 -20.00 -2.37 24.09
CA THR A 103 -19.94 -1.27 23.12
C THR A 103 -20.59 -1.68 21.81
N ILE A 104 -20.38 -2.92 21.37
CA ILE A 104 -21.00 -3.48 20.16
C ILE A 104 -22.52 -3.57 20.35
N VAL A 105 -22.98 -4.10 21.48
CA VAL A 105 -24.42 -4.20 21.79
C VAL A 105 -25.09 -2.82 21.88
N VAL A 106 -24.44 -1.85 22.51
CA VAL A 106 -24.95 -0.47 22.61
C VAL A 106 -25.01 0.20 21.25
N ALA A 107 -23.99 0.04 20.40
CA ALA A 107 -23.97 0.60 19.06
C ALA A 107 -25.03 -0.03 18.15
N LEU A 108 -25.21 -1.36 18.21
CA LEU A 108 -26.23 -2.08 17.45
C LEU A 108 -27.64 -1.74 17.92
N THR A 109 -27.85 -1.55 19.22
CA THR A 109 -29.15 -1.16 19.78
C THR A 109 -29.47 0.29 19.43
N PHE A 110 -28.48 1.19 19.51
CA PHE A 110 -28.63 2.59 19.14
C PHE A 110 -28.95 2.74 17.65
N TRP A 111 -28.12 2.17 16.76
CA TRP A 111 -28.38 2.26 15.33
C TRP A 111 -29.58 1.43 14.88
N GLY A 112 -29.81 0.25 15.47
CA GLY A 112 -31.02 -0.54 15.25
C GLY A 112 -32.30 0.19 15.69
N SER A 113 -32.23 1.06 16.71
CA SER A 113 -33.34 1.92 17.09
C SER A 113 -33.54 3.10 16.13
N VAL A 114 -32.47 3.61 15.51
CA VAL A 114 -32.54 4.75 14.58
C VAL A 114 -33.06 4.32 13.21
N TRP A 115 -32.66 3.14 12.73
CA TRP A 115 -33.03 2.63 11.40
C TRP A 115 -34.17 1.59 11.42
N GLY A 116 -34.49 1.03 12.59
CA GLY A 116 -35.48 -0.04 12.72
C GLY A 116 -35.04 -1.36 12.07
N ILE A 117 -35.98 -2.29 11.91
CA ILE A 117 -35.79 -3.68 11.41
C ILE A 117 -35.28 -3.74 9.94
N ALA A 118 -35.16 -2.60 9.26
CA ALA A 118 -34.78 -2.50 7.85
C ALA A 118 -33.29 -2.17 7.59
N GLY A 119 -32.44 -2.31 8.61
CA GLY A 119 -30.97 -2.28 8.48
C GLY A 119 -30.39 -3.67 8.32
#